data_AF-A0A2K0TM55-F1
#
_entry.id   AF-A0A2K0TM55-F1
#
_cell.length_a   1.000
_cell.length_b   1.000
_cell.length_c   1.000
_cell.angle_alpha   90.00
_cell.angle_beta   90.00
_cell.angle_gamma   90.00
#
_symmetry.space_group_name_H-M   'P 1'
#
loop_
_entity.id
_entity.type
_entity.pdbx_description
1 polymer ?
#
loop_
_entity_poly.entity_id
_entity_poly.type
_entity_poly.pdbx_seq_one_letter_code
_entity_poly.pdbx_strand_id
1 'polypeptide(L)'
;MQRRNDDWEGFANLSPDSDKHKRIQLLFSSGNFEHLKARAIESRIKHQPNLPLTVKCDINLNCFTSGFNNVVLELAFSDEISWIARIPYQDFNDNDRISMLSEIATMKIIQEKTTIPIPRVFEFEASADQPFGYPYIIMEYLSGRILPNGLATTTPIRYRVKVA
;
A
#
# COMPACT_ATOMS: atom_id res chain seq x y z
N MET A 1 -22.93 -4.13 7.84
CA MET A 1 -21.90 -3.89 6.82
C MET A 1 -20.58 -3.76 7.55
N GLN A 2 -19.71 -4.77 7.45
CA GLN A 2 -18.37 -4.72 8.07
C GLN A 2 -17.58 -3.63 7.35
N ARG A 3 -16.99 -2.66 8.06
CA ARG A 3 -16.29 -1.55 7.40
C ARG A 3 -15.02 -2.11 6.77
N ARG A 4 -14.63 -1.53 5.64
CA ARG A 4 -13.47 -1.99 4.86
C ARG A 4 -12.14 -1.95 5.62
N ASN A 5 -12.06 -1.30 6.79
CA ASN A 5 -10.80 -1.09 7.52
C ASN A 5 -10.95 -1.16 9.06
N ASP A 6 -11.82 -2.02 9.58
CA ASP A 6 -12.03 -2.14 11.05
C ASP A 6 -10.73 -2.51 11.82
N ASP A 7 -9.75 -3.14 11.15
CA ASP A 7 -8.46 -3.55 11.73
C ASP A 7 -7.34 -2.49 11.55
N TRP A 8 -7.62 -1.35 10.94
CA TRP A 8 -6.63 -0.29 10.69
C TRP A 8 -6.64 0.74 11.81
N GLU A 9 -5.98 0.37 12.90
CA GLU A 9 -6.04 1.10 14.17
C GLU A 9 -5.15 2.37 14.21
N GLY A 10 -4.39 2.63 13.14
CA GLY A 10 -3.55 3.81 13.02
C GLY A 10 -2.51 3.90 14.15
N PHE A 11 -2.43 5.05 14.82
CA PHE A 11 -1.48 5.26 15.91
C PHE A 11 -1.81 4.49 17.19
N ALA A 12 -3.03 3.98 17.38
CA ALA A 12 -3.38 3.25 18.60
C ALA A 12 -2.55 1.97 18.78
N ASN A 13 -2.08 1.38 17.67
CA ASN A 13 -1.21 0.20 17.66
C ASN A 13 0.29 0.50 17.76
N LEU A 14 0.68 1.77 17.94
CA LEU A 14 2.08 2.19 18.00
C LEU A 14 2.40 2.79 19.37
N SER A 15 3.53 2.39 19.96
CA SER A 15 4.06 3.05 21.15
C SER A 15 4.39 4.53 20.83
N PRO A 16 3.81 5.51 21.57
CA PRO A 16 3.96 6.95 21.28
C PRO A 16 5.40 7.44 21.12
N ASP A 17 6.34 6.86 21.87
CA ASP A 17 7.74 7.30 21.86
C ASP A 17 8.64 6.49 20.92
N SER A 18 8.09 5.49 20.24
CA SER A 18 8.86 4.67 19.31
C SER A 18 9.33 5.47 18.09
N ASP A 19 10.50 5.11 17.55
CA ASP A 19 11.01 5.72 16.31
C ASP A 19 10.03 5.55 15.15
N LYS A 20 9.32 4.41 15.12
CA LYS A 20 8.26 4.16 14.14
C LYS A 20 7.13 5.18 14.24
N HIS A 21 6.63 5.46 15.44
CA HIS A 21 5.59 6.48 15.65
C HIS A 21 6.07 7.85 15.15
N LYS A 22 7.25 8.28 15.61
CA LYS A 22 7.83 9.60 15.26
C LYS A 22 8.02 9.76 13.75
N ARG A 23 8.51 8.72 13.07
CA ARG A 23 8.74 8.73 11.62
C ARG A 23 7.44 8.77 10.82
N ILE A 24 6.42 8.01 11.21
CA ILE A 24 5.10 8.07 10.57
C ILE A 24 4.44 9.43 10.82
N GLN A 25 4.55 9.97 12.04
CA GLN A 25 4.04 11.30 12.36
C GLN A 25 4.74 12.39 11.53
N LEU A 26 6.06 12.31 11.37
CA LEU A 26 6.80 13.22 10.49
C LEU A 26 6.27 13.15 9.06
N LEU A 27 6.16 11.95 8.49
CA LEU A 27 5.60 11.72 7.14
C LEU A 27 4.21 12.36 6.99
N PHE A 28 3.33 12.19 7.97
CA PHE A 28 1.98 12.74 7.92
C PHE A 28 1.95 14.27 8.02
N SER A 29 2.92 14.86 8.71
CA SER A 29 3.02 16.31 8.86
C SER A 29 3.68 17.04 7.68
N SER A 30 4.57 16.35 6.94
CA SER A 30 5.38 16.95 5.87
C SER A 30 4.94 16.53 4.47
N GLY A 31 4.30 15.37 4.31
CA GLY A 31 3.88 14.84 3.02
C GLY A 31 2.77 15.68 2.39
N ASN A 32 2.90 16.00 1.10
CA ASN A 32 1.85 16.71 0.36
C ASN A 32 0.77 15.73 -0.14
N PHE A 33 -0.13 15.33 0.77
CA PHE A 33 -1.18 14.35 0.45
C PHE A 33 -2.15 14.80 -0.65
N GLU A 34 -2.30 16.10 -0.88
CA GLU A 34 -3.09 16.60 -2.01
C GLU A 34 -2.42 16.23 -3.34
N HIS A 35 -1.10 16.28 -3.42
CA HIS A 35 -0.37 15.75 -4.59
C HIS A 35 -0.58 14.25 -4.74
N LEU A 36 -0.48 13.46 -3.65
CA LEU A 36 -0.68 12.01 -3.72
C LEU A 36 -2.11 11.66 -4.18
N LYS A 37 -3.14 12.37 -3.69
CA LYS A 37 -4.52 12.24 -4.16
C LYS A 37 -4.66 12.55 -5.64
N ALA A 38 -4.02 13.62 -6.12
CA ALA A 38 -4.04 14.00 -7.53
C ALA A 38 -3.43 12.90 -8.42
N ARG A 39 -2.27 12.37 -8.04
CA ARG A 39 -1.64 11.23 -8.73
C ARG A 39 -2.54 10.00 -8.77
N ALA A 40 -3.17 9.67 -7.64
CA ALA A 40 -4.14 8.59 -7.58
C ALA A 40 -5.30 8.78 -8.58
N ILE A 41 -5.89 9.97 -8.66
CA ILE A 41 -6.97 10.30 -9.61
C ILE A 41 -6.49 10.21 -11.06
N GLU A 42 -5.33 10.77 -11.38
CA GLU A 42 -4.74 10.69 -12.71
C GLU A 42 -4.51 9.24 -13.14
N SER A 43 -4.02 8.41 -12.22
CA SER A 43 -3.85 6.98 -12.44
C SER A 43 -5.18 6.24 -12.59
N ARG A 44 -6.24 6.61 -11.85
CA ARG A 44 -7.61 6.08 -12.06
C ARG A 44 -8.09 6.36 -13.48
N ILE A 45 -7.98 7.61 -13.94
CA ILE A 45 -8.40 8.03 -15.29
C ILE A 45 -7.63 7.24 -16.34
N LYS A 46 -6.31 7.10 -16.18
CA LYS A 46 -5.45 6.34 -17.10
C LYS A 46 -5.84 4.86 -17.21
N HIS A 47 -6.21 4.22 -16.10
CA HIS A 47 -6.53 2.80 -16.05
C HIS A 47 -8.02 2.49 -16.32
N GLN A 48 -8.90 3.49 -16.27
CA GLN A 48 -10.34 3.34 -16.48
C GLN A 48 -10.86 4.48 -17.38
N PRO A 49 -10.77 4.34 -18.71
CA PRO A 49 -11.11 5.42 -19.65
C PRO A 49 -12.59 5.84 -19.66
N ASN A 50 -13.48 5.05 -19.06
CA ASN A 50 -14.91 5.38 -18.91
C ASN A 50 -15.25 6.02 -17.55
N LEU A 51 -14.24 6.45 -16.78
CA LEU A 51 -14.43 7.03 -15.46
C LEU A 51 -15.09 8.42 -15.57
N PRO A 52 -16.10 8.73 -14.75
CA PRO A 52 -16.62 10.08 -14.65
C PRO A 52 -15.52 11.08 -14.27
N LEU A 53 -15.46 12.24 -14.92
CA LEU A 53 -14.47 13.31 -14.65
C LEU A 53 -14.57 13.89 -13.22
N THR A 54 -15.55 13.47 -12.43
CA THR A 54 -15.87 13.98 -11.09
C THR A 54 -15.37 13.09 -9.94
N VAL A 55 -14.64 12.01 -10.23
CA VAL A 55 -14.13 11.12 -9.17
C VAL A 55 -13.15 11.87 -8.27
N LYS A 56 -13.42 11.83 -6.97
CA LYS A 56 -12.57 12.39 -5.91
C LYS A 56 -11.82 11.26 -5.21
N CYS A 57 -10.72 11.62 -4.55
CA CYS A 57 -9.91 10.72 -3.75
C CYS A 57 -9.71 11.33 -2.36
N ASP A 58 -10.01 10.56 -1.33
CA ASP A 58 -9.82 10.92 0.07
C ASP A 58 -8.84 9.97 0.76
N ILE A 59 -8.11 10.50 1.73
CA ILE A 59 -7.12 9.77 2.54
C ILE A 59 -7.41 10.12 4.00
N ASN A 60 -7.68 9.11 4.83
CA ASN A 60 -7.85 9.28 6.27
C ASN A 60 -6.58 8.89 7.02
N LEU A 61 -5.80 9.89 7.46
CA LEU A 61 -4.54 9.67 8.17
C LEU A 61 -4.70 9.10 9.59
N ASN A 62 -5.93 8.99 10.11
CA ASN A 62 -6.20 8.30 11.37
C ASN A 62 -6.46 6.81 11.19
N CYS A 63 -6.71 6.34 9.97
CA CYS A 63 -6.97 4.94 9.64
C CYS A 63 -5.87 4.41 8.72
N PHE A 64 -4.84 3.82 9.33
CA PHE A 64 -3.72 3.22 8.62
C PHE A 64 -3.27 1.93 9.29
N THR A 65 -2.52 1.13 8.55
CA THR A 65 -1.71 0.04 9.12
C THR A 65 -0.25 0.24 8.71
N SER A 66 0.68 -0.43 9.40
CA SER A 66 2.09 -0.26 9.11
C SER A 66 2.88 -1.54 9.37
N GLY A 67 3.71 -1.91 8.40
CA GLY A 67 4.66 -3.01 8.53
C GLY A 67 5.97 -2.56 9.18
N PHE A 68 7.06 -3.25 8.85
CA PHE A 68 8.40 -2.88 9.31
C PHE A 68 8.97 -1.67 8.56
N ASN A 69 8.67 -1.53 7.26
CA ASN A 69 9.25 -0.49 6.39
C ASN A 69 8.25 0.55 5.89
N ASN A 70 6.98 0.17 5.76
CA ASN A 70 5.97 0.97 5.07
C ASN A 70 4.77 1.26 5.96
N VAL A 71 4.24 2.46 5.84
CA VAL A 71 2.87 2.79 6.23
C VAL A 71 1.96 2.52 5.04
N VAL A 72 0.76 2.03 5.30
CA VAL A 72 -0.25 1.72 4.29
C VAL A 72 -1.49 2.56 4.56
N LEU A 73 -1.85 3.37 3.58
CA LEU A 73 -3.01 4.26 3.61
C LEU A 73 -4.05 3.82 2.57
N GLU A 74 -5.33 4.00 2.89
CA GLU A 74 -6.40 3.81 1.93
C GLU A 74 -6.52 5.07 1.08
N LEU A 75 -6.65 4.86 -0.23
CA LEU A 75 -7.05 5.86 -1.20
C LEU A 75 -8.51 5.58 -1.53
N ALA A 76 -9.43 6.24 -0.84
CA ALA A 76 -10.86 6.03 -0.97
C ALA A 76 -11.40 6.92 -2.09
N PHE A 77 -11.93 6.31 -3.15
CA PHE A 77 -12.51 7.05 -4.26
C PHE A 77 -14.02 7.24 -4.05
N SER A 78 -14.56 8.34 -4.57
CA SER A 78 -15.99 8.69 -4.42
C SER A 78 -16.95 7.75 -5.16
N ASP A 79 -16.43 6.79 -5.93
CA ASP A 79 -17.18 5.75 -6.66
C ASP A 79 -17.15 4.38 -5.94
N GLU A 80 -16.85 4.38 -4.64
CA GLU A 80 -16.78 3.18 -3.80
C GLU A 80 -15.68 2.20 -4.19
N ILE A 81 -14.69 2.63 -4.97
CA ILE A 81 -13.43 1.91 -5.19
C ILE A 81 -12.42 2.35 -4.14
N SER A 82 -11.62 1.41 -3.64
CA SER A 82 -10.50 1.70 -2.75
C SER A 82 -9.21 1.17 -3.38
N TRP A 83 -8.15 1.97 -3.34
CA TRP A 83 -6.77 1.52 -3.54
C TRP A 83 -5.98 1.72 -2.25
N ILE A 84 -4.71 1.28 -2.24
CA ILE A 84 -3.79 1.59 -1.15
C ILE A 84 -2.57 2.34 -1.66
N ALA A 85 -2.04 3.22 -0.82
CA ALA A 85 -0.69 3.76 -0.95
C ALA A 85 0.22 3.08 0.09
N ARG A 86 1.31 2.47 -0.38
CA ARG A 86 2.42 2.00 0.46
C ARG A 86 3.54 3.03 0.40
N ILE A 87 3.89 3.57 1.56
CA ILE A 87 4.84 4.68 1.65
C ILE A 87 5.94 4.29 2.65
N PRO A 88 7.22 4.26 2.24
CA PRO A 88 8.32 4.08 3.17
C PRO A 88 8.34 5.23 4.19
N TYR A 89 8.40 4.91 5.48
CA TYR A 89 8.56 5.92 6.55
C TYR A 89 9.99 5.96 7.10
N GLN A 90 10.83 5.03 6.68
CA GLN A 90 12.26 5.02 7.03
C GLN A 90 13.07 5.86 6.05
N ASP A 91 14.35 6.07 6.37
CA ASP A 91 15.29 6.73 5.47
C ASP A 91 15.35 5.94 4.16
N PHE A 92 15.26 6.63 3.04
CA PHE A 92 15.14 6.00 1.72
C PHE A 92 16.37 6.33 0.88
N ASN A 93 17.27 5.36 0.76
CA ASN A 93 18.50 5.48 -0.02
C ASN A 93 18.40 4.71 -1.35
N ASP A 94 19.48 4.72 -2.13
CA ASP A 94 19.53 4.03 -3.41
C ASP A 94 19.30 2.52 -3.33
N ASN A 95 19.72 1.86 -2.24
CA ASN A 95 19.44 0.43 -2.05
C ASN A 95 17.95 0.19 -1.83
N ASP A 96 17.27 1.06 -1.07
CA ASP A 96 15.81 0.98 -0.86
C ASP A 96 15.06 1.25 -2.16
N ARG A 97 15.54 2.20 -2.96
CA ARG A 97 15.03 2.47 -4.32
C ARG A 97 15.15 1.25 -5.22
N ILE A 98 16.32 0.61 -5.26
CA ILE A 98 16.54 -0.62 -6.05
C ILE A 98 15.63 -1.75 -5.54
N SER A 99 15.52 -1.90 -4.21
CA SER A 99 14.65 -2.91 -3.58
C SER A 99 13.18 -2.72 -3.96
N MET A 100 12.67 -1.48 -3.88
CA MET A 100 11.31 -1.12 -4.28
C MET A 100 11.06 -1.42 -5.76
N LEU A 101 11.97 -1.01 -6.66
CA LEU A 101 11.85 -1.28 -8.09
C LEU A 101 11.90 -2.79 -8.41
N SER A 102 12.73 -3.54 -7.68
CA SER A 102 12.81 -4.99 -7.79
C SER A 102 11.52 -5.67 -7.32
N GLU A 103 10.90 -5.19 -6.24
CA GLU A 103 9.59 -5.66 -5.77
C GLU A 103 8.53 -5.45 -6.85
N ILE A 104 8.43 -4.24 -7.42
CA ILE A 104 7.47 -3.91 -8.48
C ILE A 104 7.71 -4.77 -9.74
N ALA A 105 8.97 -4.94 -10.16
CA ALA A 105 9.32 -5.78 -11.30
C ALA A 105 8.93 -7.25 -11.07
N THR A 106 9.14 -7.76 -9.85
CA THR A 106 8.75 -9.11 -9.47
C THR A 106 7.23 -9.29 -9.50
N MET A 107 6.48 -8.32 -8.96
CA MET A 107 5.01 -8.33 -9.04
C MET A 107 4.55 -8.37 -10.49
N LYS A 108 5.13 -7.54 -11.37
CA LYS A 108 4.80 -7.56 -12.80
C LYS A 108 5.06 -8.94 -13.43
N ILE A 109 6.20 -9.57 -13.13
CA ILE A 109 6.52 -10.92 -13.63
C ILE A 109 5.48 -11.94 -13.14
N ILE A 110 5.12 -11.92 -11.85
CA ILE A 110 4.11 -12.84 -11.29
C ILE A 110 2.77 -12.67 -12.00
N GLN A 111 2.33 -11.42 -12.21
CA GLN A 111 1.08 -11.11 -12.89
C GLN A 111 1.08 -11.58 -14.36
N GLU A 112 2.20 -11.43 -15.08
CA GLU A 112 2.29 -11.77 -16.50
C GLU A 112 2.54 -13.27 -16.74
N LYS A 113 3.20 -13.96 -15.82
CA LYS A 113 3.71 -15.33 -16.03
C LYS A 113 2.95 -16.40 -15.24
N THR A 114 2.06 -16.01 -14.35
CA THR A 114 1.34 -16.96 -13.49
C THR A 114 -0.14 -16.61 -13.38
N THR A 115 -0.93 -17.53 -12.83
CA THR A 115 -2.34 -17.30 -12.48
C THR A 115 -2.52 -16.95 -10.99
N ILE A 116 -1.42 -16.71 -10.27
CA ILE A 116 -1.48 -16.38 -8.84
C ILE A 116 -2.10 -14.98 -8.71
N PRO A 117 -3.22 -14.84 -7.98
CA PRO A 117 -3.82 -13.54 -7.77
C PRO A 117 -2.91 -12.72 -6.84
N ILE A 118 -2.39 -11.62 -7.37
CA ILE A 118 -1.64 -10.62 -6.62
C ILE A 118 -2.28 -9.25 -6.84
N PRO A 119 -2.13 -8.31 -5.90
CA PRO A 119 -2.66 -6.97 -6.09
C PRO A 119 -1.94 -6.27 -7.24
N ARG A 120 -2.72 -5.61 -8.09
CA ARG A 120 -2.17 -4.85 -9.22
C ARG A 120 -1.52 -3.55 -8.77
N VAL A 121 -0.30 -3.27 -9.22
CA VAL A 121 0.31 -1.93 -9.10
C VAL A 121 -0.25 -1.03 -10.20
N PHE A 122 -0.75 0.15 -9.82
CA PHE A 122 -1.28 1.15 -10.76
C PHE A 122 -0.27 2.26 -11.04
N GLU A 123 0.43 2.70 -10.01
CA GLU A 123 1.41 3.78 -10.11
C GLU A 123 2.43 3.68 -8.98
N PHE A 124 3.63 4.20 -9.20
CA PHE A 124 4.63 4.33 -8.16
C PHE A 124 5.55 5.50 -8.47
N GLU A 125 6.21 6.00 -7.44
CA GLU A 125 7.33 6.91 -7.54
C GLU A 125 8.41 6.43 -6.57
N ALA A 126 9.62 6.21 -7.08
CA ALA A 126 10.73 5.65 -6.33
C ALA A 126 11.74 6.74 -5.93
N SER A 127 11.29 7.99 -5.88
CA SER A 127 12.06 9.15 -5.44
C SER A 127 11.27 10.00 -4.44
N ALA A 128 11.97 10.63 -3.51
CA ALA A 128 11.43 11.68 -2.66
C ALA A 128 11.51 13.08 -3.31
N ASP A 129 12.28 13.22 -4.41
CA ASP A 129 12.48 14.48 -5.13
C ASP A 129 11.31 14.79 -6.08
N GLN A 130 10.15 14.99 -5.48
CA GLN A 130 8.87 15.21 -6.14
C GLN A 130 7.87 15.81 -5.13
N PRO A 131 6.79 16.47 -5.56
CA PRO A 131 5.99 17.31 -4.67
C PRO A 131 5.34 16.64 -3.45
N PHE A 132 5.06 15.34 -3.46
CA PHE A 132 4.60 14.59 -2.28
C PHE A 132 5.69 14.42 -1.22
N GLY A 133 6.98 14.43 -1.61
CA GLY A 133 8.13 14.40 -0.69
C GLY A 133 8.52 13.01 -0.18
N TYR A 134 7.85 11.95 -0.64
CA TYR A 134 8.11 10.57 -0.25
C TYR A 134 7.96 9.62 -1.44
N PRO A 135 8.73 8.52 -1.50
CA PRO A 135 8.47 7.43 -2.44
C PRO A 135 7.14 6.76 -2.10
N TYR A 136 6.46 6.17 -3.09
CA TYR A 136 5.21 5.46 -2.86
C TYR A 136 4.91 4.41 -3.92
N ILE A 137 4.04 3.47 -3.58
CA ILE A 137 3.38 2.55 -4.50
C ILE A 137 1.87 2.68 -4.31
N ILE A 138 1.15 3.03 -5.37
CA ILE A 138 -0.30 2.97 -5.47
C ILE A 138 -0.69 1.64 -6.10
N MET A 139 -1.47 0.85 -5.38
CA MET A 139 -1.85 -0.49 -5.81
C MET A 139 -3.25 -0.89 -5.33
N GLU A 140 -3.76 -1.98 -5.88
CA GLU A 140 -5.06 -2.54 -5.57
C GLU A 140 -5.21 -2.84 -4.08
N TYR A 141 -6.33 -2.39 -3.51
CA TYR A 141 -6.77 -2.83 -2.20
C TYR A 141 -7.37 -4.22 -2.31
N LEU A 142 -6.86 -5.17 -1.52
CA LEU A 142 -7.41 -6.53 -1.47
C LEU A 142 -8.43 -6.63 -0.35
N SER A 143 -9.71 -6.80 -0.72
CA SER A 143 -10.74 -7.17 0.24
C SER A 143 -10.48 -8.58 0.78
N GLY A 144 -10.35 -8.69 2.09
CA GLY A 144 -10.03 -9.95 2.76
C GLY A 144 -10.17 -9.83 4.27
N ARG A 145 -9.86 -10.91 4.97
CA ARG A 145 -9.79 -10.95 6.44
C ARG A 145 -8.37 -11.31 6.86
N ILE A 146 -7.85 -10.62 7.86
CA ILE A 146 -6.61 -11.01 8.52
C ILE A 146 -6.88 -12.32 9.28
N LEU A 147 -6.02 -13.31 9.09
CA LEU A 147 -6.11 -14.55 9.87
C LEU A 147 -5.37 -14.34 11.20
N PRO A 148 -5.94 -14.76 12.35
CA PRO A 148 -5.34 -14.50 13.66
C PRO A 148 -4.00 -15.23 13.85
N ASN A 149 -3.79 -16.35 13.16
CA ASN A 149 -2.55 -17.14 13.18
C ASN A 149 -2.05 -17.35 11.75
N GLY A 150 -1.09 -16.52 11.32
CA GLY A 150 -0.58 -16.52 9.94
C GLY A 150 0.40 -17.67 9.60
N LEU A 151 0.81 -18.47 10.59
CA LEU A 151 1.73 -19.58 10.38
C LEU A 151 0.96 -20.89 10.19
N ALA A 152 1.12 -21.50 9.01
CA ALA A 152 0.62 -22.83 8.75
C ALA A 152 1.36 -23.83 9.68
N THR A 153 0.64 -24.44 10.61
CA THR A 153 1.20 -25.44 11.54
C THR A 153 1.27 -26.84 10.94
N THR A 154 0.62 -27.07 9.80
CA THR A 154 0.61 -28.37 9.12
C THR A 154 0.59 -28.21 7.59
N THR A 155 1.37 -29.04 6.91
CA THR A 155 1.30 -29.20 5.44
C THR A 155 0.48 -30.43 5.11
N PRO A 156 -0.59 -30.32 4.30
CA PRO A 156 -1.36 -31.49 3.87
C PRO A 156 -0.46 -32.54 3.22
N ILE A 157 -0.69 -33.83 3.53
CA ILE A 157 0.20 -34.94 3.15
C ILE A 157 0.56 -34.91 1.66
N ARG A 158 -0.43 -34.66 0.79
CA ARG A 158 -0.26 -34.60 -0.67
C ARG A 158 0.70 -33.51 -1.19
N TYR A 159 1.03 -32.51 -0.38
CA TYR A 159 1.94 -31.43 -0.75
C TYR A 159 3.30 -31.51 -0.06
N ARG A 160 3.52 -32.46 0.86
CA ARG A 160 4.79 -32.57 1.61
C ARG A 160 6.01 -32.76 0.69
N VAL A 161 5.85 -33.46 -0.43
CA VAL A 161 6.91 -33.69 -1.42
C VAL A 161 7.39 -32.42 -2.13
N LYS A 162 6.63 -31.31 -2.08
CA LYS A 162 6.98 -30.02 -2.70
C LYS A 162 7.66 -29.04 -1.75
N VAL A 163 7.78 -29.40 -0.47
CA VAL A 163 8.30 -28.52 0.59
C VAL A 163 9.62 -29.05 1.15
N ALA A 164 10.17 -30.12 0.54
CA ALA A 164 11.45 -30.72 0.89
C ALA A 164 12.60 -30.10 0.09
#